data_AF-A0A0K8VTG8-F1
#
_entry.id   AF-A0A0K8VTG8-F1
#
_cell.length_a   1.000
_cell.length_b   1.000
_cell.length_c   1.000
_cell.angle_alpha   90.00
_cell.angle_beta   90.00
_cell.angle_gamma   90.00
#
_symmetry.space_group_name_H-M   'P 1'
#
loop_
_entity.id
_entity.type
_entity.pdbx_description
1 polymer ?
#
loop_
_entity_poly.entity_id
_entity_poly.type
_entity_poly.pdbx_seq_one_letter_code
_entity_poly.pdbx_strand_id
1 'polypeptide(L)'
;MVKPKKANLVQNKNVALEKQLVQGKITKRKNKDKFHLRAEESSMLDSKTSKKILDAAKAQQLELNDDNFPSLGGEKAYTHVNIGEIAEEDENKDVTENDFMDNLEIDAEDAKAFERFQNPQEGKRTLKLSDIILEKIQEKQQDIQSKLTDNGSLNIEDIDPRVREMYEGVRDVMKRYRSGKVPKAFKIIPRLRNWEQILFITEPHNWSAAAMFQGTRQ
;
A
#
# COMPACT_ATOMS: atom_id res chain seq x y z
N MET A 1 -41.78 -59.21 -15.66
CA MET A 1 -40.77 -59.25 -14.57
C MET A 1 -39.39 -59.00 -15.17
N VAL A 2 -38.84 -57.80 -15.01
CA VAL A 2 -37.50 -57.44 -15.52
C VAL A 2 -36.56 -57.30 -14.32
N LYS A 3 -35.55 -58.17 -14.23
CA LYS A 3 -34.52 -58.11 -13.18
C LYS A 3 -33.41 -57.14 -13.60
N PRO A 4 -32.94 -56.23 -12.74
CA PRO A 4 -31.85 -55.31 -13.07
C PRO A 4 -30.49 -56.04 -13.05
N LYS A 5 -29.69 -55.85 -14.10
CA LYS A 5 -28.30 -56.33 -14.16
C LYS A 5 -27.42 -55.44 -13.27
N LYS A 6 -26.78 -56.04 -12.27
CA LYS A 6 -25.82 -55.37 -11.37
C LYS A 6 -24.60 -54.89 -12.15
N ALA A 7 -24.20 -53.65 -11.94
CA ALA A 7 -22.98 -53.07 -12.50
C ALA A 7 -21.75 -53.76 -11.88
N ASN A 8 -20.84 -54.26 -12.73
CA ASN A 8 -19.57 -54.84 -12.32
C ASN A 8 -18.62 -53.75 -11.84
N LEU A 9 -18.38 -53.70 -10.53
CA LEU A 9 -17.32 -52.90 -9.93
C LEU A 9 -15.98 -53.61 -10.20
N VAL A 10 -15.23 -53.15 -11.21
CA VAL A 10 -13.92 -53.72 -11.55
C VAL A 10 -12.92 -53.34 -10.45
N GLN A 11 -12.48 -54.34 -9.69
CA GLN A 11 -11.37 -54.19 -8.76
C GLN A 11 -10.08 -53.98 -9.55
N ASN A 12 -9.56 -52.76 -9.55
CA ASN A 12 -8.25 -52.45 -10.11
C ASN A 12 -7.17 -53.05 -9.21
N LYS A 13 -6.68 -54.25 -9.58
CA LYS A 13 -5.45 -54.82 -9.04
C LYS A 13 -4.28 -53.93 -9.48
N ASN A 14 -3.35 -53.64 -8.57
CA ASN A 14 -2.15 -52.84 -8.83
C ASN A 14 -1.30 -53.48 -9.94
N VAL A 15 -1.38 -52.96 -11.17
CA VAL A 15 -0.54 -53.37 -12.30
C VAL A 15 0.63 -52.39 -12.41
N ALA A 16 1.83 -52.91 -12.67
CA ALA A 16 3.04 -52.11 -12.87
C ALA A 16 2.88 -51.07 -13.99
N LEU A 17 3.41 -49.87 -13.74
CA LEU A 17 3.18 -48.64 -14.51
C LEU A 17 3.63 -48.75 -15.98
N GLU A 18 4.68 -49.53 -16.24
CA GLU A 18 5.20 -49.81 -17.57
C GLU A 18 4.16 -50.51 -18.47
N LYS A 19 3.42 -51.48 -17.94
CA LYS A 19 2.36 -52.18 -18.69
C LYS A 19 1.14 -51.29 -18.96
N GLN A 20 0.88 -50.31 -18.10
CA GLN A 20 -0.20 -49.33 -18.31
C GLN A 20 0.12 -48.35 -19.44
N LEU A 21 1.39 -47.93 -19.58
CA LEU A 21 1.83 -47.01 -20.63
C LEU A 21 1.72 -47.64 -22.03
N VAL A 22 2.07 -48.93 -22.17
CA VAL A 22 1.94 -49.66 -23.44
C VAL A 22 0.48 -49.85 -23.87
N GLN A 23 -0.44 -49.99 -22.90
CA GLN A 23 -1.88 -50.15 -23.18
C GLN A 23 -2.61 -48.83 -23.48
N GLY A 24 -1.93 -47.68 -23.46
CA GLY A 24 -2.49 -46.39 -23.89
C GLY A 24 -3.63 -45.83 -23.02
N LYS A 25 -3.95 -46.45 -21.88
CA LYS A 25 -4.98 -45.96 -20.94
C LYS A 25 -4.40 -44.92 -19.99
N ILE A 26 -4.17 -43.72 -20.51
CA ILE A 26 -3.81 -42.55 -19.69
C ILE A 26 -5.10 -41.97 -19.13
N THR A 27 -5.21 -41.85 -17.80
CA THR A 27 -6.37 -41.22 -17.15
C THR A 27 -6.47 -39.76 -17.62
N LYS A 28 -7.60 -39.39 -18.25
CA LYS A 28 -7.90 -38.00 -18.63
C LYS A 28 -7.84 -37.12 -17.39
N ARG A 29 -6.91 -36.16 -17.34
CA ARG A 29 -6.85 -35.17 -16.26
C ARG A 29 -8.12 -34.32 -16.35
N LYS A 30 -8.97 -34.36 -15.33
CA LYS A 30 -10.08 -33.40 -15.19
C LYS A 30 -9.47 -32.00 -15.02
N ASN A 31 -9.97 -31.02 -15.77
CA ASN A 31 -9.61 -29.61 -15.63
C ASN A 31 -9.76 -29.21 -14.17
N LYS A 32 -8.63 -28.99 -13.50
CA LYS A 32 -8.58 -28.31 -12.21
C LYS A 32 -8.24 -26.88 -12.57
N ASP A 33 -9.17 -25.95 -12.33
CA ASP A 33 -8.88 -24.52 -12.43
C ASP A 33 -7.73 -24.21 -11.46
N LYS A 34 -6.55 -23.99 -12.02
CA LYS A 34 -5.41 -23.51 -11.27
C LYS A 34 -5.59 -22.02 -11.10
N PHE A 35 -6.09 -21.61 -9.93
CA PHE A 35 -6.04 -20.21 -9.55
C PHE A 35 -4.56 -19.81 -9.44
N HIS A 36 -4.11 -19.00 -10.39
CA HIS A 36 -2.74 -18.51 -10.44
C HIS A 36 -2.64 -17.33 -9.47
N LEU A 37 -2.25 -17.58 -8.23
CA LEU A 37 -1.80 -16.52 -7.31
C LEU A 37 -0.43 -16.04 -7.80
N ARG A 38 -0.42 -15.18 -8.82
CA ARG A 38 0.77 -14.39 -9.16
C ARG A 38 0.83 -13.26 -8.13
N ALA A 39 1.66 -13.46 -7.12
CA ALA A 39 2.11 -12.42 -6.21
C ALA A 39 3.07 -11.51 -6.97
N GLU A 40 2.52 -10.54 -7.70
CA GLU A 40 3.23 -9.33 -8.07
C GLU A 40 2.30 -8.16 -7.75
N GLU A 41 2.61 -7.49 -6.63
CA GLU A 41 2.37 -6.07 -6.37
C GLU A 41 1.08 -5.46 -6.93
N SER A 42 -0.08 -5.84 -6.38
CA SER A 42 -1.30 -5.04 -6.52
C SER A 42 -1.25 -3.87 -5.52
N SER A 43 -0.35 -2.91 -5.75
CA SER A 43 -0.34 -1.62 -5.02
C SER A 43 -1.49 -0.69 -5.44
N MET A 44 -2.32 -1.11 -6.38
CA MET A 44 -3.57 -0.44 -6.72
C MET A 44 -4.69 -1.00 -5.85
N LEU A 45 -5.11 -0.24 -4.85
CA LEU A 45 -6.30 -0.53 -4.07
C LEU A 45 -7.49 -0.71 -5.04
N ASP A 46 -8.29 -1.76 -4.84
CA ASP A 46 -9.50 -1.98 -5.65
C ASP A 46 -10.39 -0.72 -5.59
N SER A 47 -11.02 -0.38 -6.72
CA SER A 47 -11.93 0.77 -6.87
C SER A 47 -12.97 0.86 -5.74
N LYS A 48 -13.47 -0.28 -5.24
CA LYS A 48 -14.41 -0.32 -4.12
C LYS A 48 -13.75 0.03 -2.80
N THR A 49 -12.52 -0.44 -2.58
CA THR A 49 -11.74 -0.11 -1.38
C THR A 49 -11.31 1.36 -1.37
N SER A 50 -10.90 1.91 -2.52
CA SER A 50 -10.56 3.33 -2.67
C SER A 50 -11.76 4.23 -2.38
N LYS A 51 -12.96 3.90 -2.89
CA LYS A 51 -14.20 4.64 -2.57
C LYS A 51 -14.52 4.61 -1.07
N LYS A 52 -14.44 3.45 -0.43
CA LYS A 52 -14.67 3.33 1.01
C LYS A 52 -13.70 4.17 1.84
N ILE A 53 -12.43 4.24 1.43
CA ILE A 53 -11.42 5.06 2.12
C ILE A 53 -11.74 6.55 1.95
N LEU A 54 -12.14 6.99 0.75
CA LEU A 54 -12.54 8.38 0.51
C LEU A 54 -13.79 8.78 1.31
N ASP A 55 -14.81 7.91 1.37
CA ASP A 55 -16.03 8.17 2.15
C ASP A 55 -15.72 8.25 3.66
N ALA A 56 -14.87 7.36 4.17
CA ALA A 56 -14.44 7.39 5.57
C ALA A 56 -13.61 8.65 5.92
N ALA A 57 -12.68 9.04 5.04
CA ALA A 57 -11.90 10.27 5.22
C ALA A 57 -12.81 11.52 5.20
N LYS A 58 -13.81 11.55 4.32
CA LYS A 58 -14.79 12.64 4.25
C LYS A 58 -15.64 12.71 5.53
N ALA A 59 -16.04 11.57 6.08
CA ALA A 59 -16.76 11.52 7.36
C ALA A 59 -15.91 12.05 8.51
N GLN A 60 -14.64 11.64 8.61
CA GLN A 60 -13.71 12.15 9.64
C GLN A 60 -13.46 13.65 9.55
N GLN A 61 -13.36 14.19 8.33
CA GLN A 61 -13.24 15.65 8.15
C GLN A 61 -14.51 16.40 8.59
N LEU A 62 -15.68 15.79 8.40
CA LEU A 62 -16.95 16.37 8.82
C LEU A 62 -17.13 16.30 10.34
N GLU A 63 -16.72 15.20 10.98
CA GLU A 63 -16.70 15.07 12.45
C GLU A 63 -15.75 16.06 13.15
N LEU A 64 -14.68 16.50 12.47
CA LEU A 64 -13.78 17.54 12.99
C LEU A 64 -14.29 18.96 12.73
N ASN A 65 -15.10 19.16 11.70
CA ASN A 65 -15.68 20.46 11.34
C ASN A 65 -17.02 20.73 12.03
N ASP A 66 -17.77 19.69 12.39
CA ASP A 66 -18.88 19.83 13.32
C ASP A 66 -18.28 20.02 14.72
N ASP A 67 -18.43 21.24 15.25
CA ASP A 67 -17.96 21.73 16.54
C ASP A 67 -18.43 20.88 17.74
N ASN A 68 -17.98 19.64 17.86
CA ASN A 68 -18.16 18.78 19.03
C ASN A 68 -16.84 18.62 19.79
N PHE A 69 -16.22 19.75 20.12
CA PHE A 69 -15.74 19.86 21.49
C PHE A 69 -16.98 19.83 22.40
N PRO A 70 -16.98 19.07 23.51
CA PRO A 70 -18.06 19.20 24.49
C PRO A 70 -17.97 20.60 25.09
N SER A 71 -18.70 21.55 24.49
CA SER A 71 -18.98 22.84 25.07
C SER A 71 -19.83 22.59 26.33
N LEU A 72 -19.29 22.95 27.49
CA LEU A 72 -20.01 23.05 28.77
C LEU A 72 -21.00 24.23 28.77
N GLY A 73 -21.72 24.45 27.66
CA GLY A 73 -22.60 25.59 27.46
C GLY A 73 -23.78 25.19 26.60
N GLY A 74 -24.78 24.58 27.23
CA GLY A 74 -26.04 24.26 26.60
C GLY A 74 -27.14 24.22 27.65
N GLU A 75 -27.77 25.36 27.89
CA GLU A 75 -28.98 25.48 28.70
C GLU A 75 -30.00 24.44 28.24
N LYS A 76 -30.24 23.43 29.08
CA LYS A 76 -31.44 22.61 28.97
C LYS A 76 -32.44 23.16 29.97
N ALA A 77 -33.49 23.79 29.45
CA ALA A 77 -34.67 24.12 30.21
C ALA A 77 -35.31 22.83 30.73
N TYR A 78 -35.08 22.51 32.00
CA TYR A 78 -35.80 21.46 32.70
C TYR A 78 -37.17 22.01 33.11
N THR A 79 -38.22 21.41 32.57
CA THR A 79 -39.59 21.62 33.00
C THR A 79 -39.74 21.19 34.47
N HIS A 80 -40.25 22.09 35.30
CA HIS A 80 -40.51 21.92 36.72
C HIS A 80 -41.18 20.58 37.06
N VAL A 81 -40.69 19.94 38.13
CA VAL A 81 -41.40 18.89 38.86
C VAL A 81 -41.52 19.37 40.29
N ASN A 82 -42.75 19.64 40.72
CA ASN A 82 -43.06 20.05 42.09
C ASN A 82 -42.77 18.89 43.05
N ILE A 83 -41.71 19.02 43.84
CA ILE A 83 -41.45 18.23 45.05
C ILE A 83 -41.64 19.17 46.24
N GLY A 84 -42.60 18.81 47.09
CA GLY A 84 -43.07 19.63 48.20
C GLY A 84 -42.02 19.85 49.29
N GLU A 85 -42.11 21.06 49.84
CA GLU A 85 -41.92 21.41 51.25
C GLU A 85 -40.65 20.87 51.92
N ILE A 86 -39.56 21.63 51.73
CA ILE A 86 -38.47 21.71 52.69
C ILE A 86 -38.50 23.13 53.24
N ALA A 87 -38.61 23.20 54.57
CA ALA A 87 -38.69 24.43 55.34
C ALA A 87 -37.53 25.38 54.99
N GLU A 88 -37.91 26.63 54.77
CA GLU A 88 -37.04 27.76 54.48
C GLU A 88 -36.09 28.02 55.65
N GLU A 89 -34.80 27.77 55.42
CA GLU A 89 -33.71 28.60 55.93
C GLU A 89 -32.46 28.25 55.10
N ASP A 90 -32.39 28.75 53.86
CA ASP A 90 -31.10 28.86 53.20
C ASP A 90 -31.07 30.13 52.36
N GLU A 91 -30.24 31.04 52.81
CA GLU A 91 -30.00 32.37 52.25
C GLU A 91 -29.42 32.16 50.84
N ASN A 92 -30.30 32.16 49.82
CA ASN A 92 -29.90 32.10 48.41
C ASN A 92 -29.15 33.39 48.06
N LYS A 93 -27.86 33.44 48.37
CA LYS A 93 -26.93 34.40 47.78
C LYS A 93 -26.74 33.95 46.34
N ASP A 94 -27.24 34.74 45.39
CA ASP A 94 -26.87 34.64 43.98
C ASP A 94 -25.35 34.84 43.90
N VAL A 95 -24.60 33.74 43.88
CA VAL A 95 -23.16 33.79 43.70
C VAL A 95 -22.91 33.98 42.22
N THR A 96 -22.57 35.20 41.85
CA THR A 96 -22.21 35.55 40.46
C THR A 96 -20.77 35.17 40.18
N GLU A 97 -20.42 34.95 38.91
CA GLU A 97 -19.03 34.65 38.48
C GLU A 97 -18.02 35.69 39.00
N ASN A 98 -18.47 36.92 39.22
CA ASN A 98 -17.73 38.01 39.83
C ASN A 98 -17.35 37.79 41.31
N ASP A 99 -18.15 37.07 42.10
CA ASP A 99 -17.89 36.87 43.53
C ASP A 99 -16.67 35.96 43.78
N PHE A 100 -16.30 35.14 42.79
CA PHE A 100 -15.11 34.29 42.84
C PHE A 100 -13.85 34.97 42.25
N MET A 101 -14.02 36.04 41.46
CA MET A 101 -12.92 36.75 40.82
C MET A 101 -12.23 37.73 41.78
N ASP A 102 -12.97 38.36 42.69
CA ASP A 102 -12.43 39.34 43.64
C ASP A 102 -11.54 38.69 44.73
N ASN A 103 -11.70 37.39 44.98
CA ASN A 103 -10.93 36.64 45.99
C ASN A 103 -9.83 35.74 45.39
N LEU A 104 -9.52 35.86 44.10
CA LEU A 104 -8.42 35.11 43.49
C LEU A 104 -7.09 35.82 43.78
N GLU A 105 -6.56 35.59 44.98
CA GLU A 105 -5.19 35.95 45.35
C GLU A 105 -4.22 35.07 44.57
N ILE A 106 -3.79 35.55 43.40
CA ILE A 106 -2.76 34.90 42.61
C ILE A 106 -1.43 35.09 43.34
N ASP A 107 -0.86 33.99 43.84
CA ASP A 107 0.47 34.00 44.44
C ASP A 107 1.51 34.51 43.44
N ALA A 108 2.56 35.17 43.94
CA ALA A 108 3.62 35.70 43.08
C ALA A 108 4.32 34.61 42.24
N GLU A 109 4.29 33.36 42.70
CA GLU A 109 4.77 32.19 41.95
C GLU A 109 3.84 31.85 40.78
N ASP A 110 2.52 31.87 41.01
CA ASP A 110 1.50 31.59 40.00
C ASP A 110 1.42 32.68 38.93
N ALA A 111 1.55 33.95 39.33
CA ALA A 111 1.63 35.08 38.39
C ALA A 111 2.83 34.94 37.45
N LYS A 112 3.97 34.44 37.96
CA LYS A 112 5.18 34.19 37.18
C LYS A 112 5.06 32.96 36.28
N ALA A 113 4.35 31.92 36.72
CA ALA A 113 4.02 30.77 35.88
C ALA A 113 3.11 31.19 34.72
N PHE A 114 2.12 32.05 34.99
CA PHE A 114 1.24 32.60 33.99
C PHE A 114 1.99 33.50 32.99
N GLU A 115 2.91 34.34 33.47
CA GLU A 115 3.76 35.18 32.62
C GLU A 115 4.67 34.34 31.69
N ARG A 116 5.23 33.23 32.21
CA ARG A 116 6.01 32.26 31.39
C ARG A 116 5.17 31.58 30.31
N PHE A 117 3.87 31.41 30.55
CA PHE A 117 2.94 30.81 29.60
C PHE A 117 2.43 31.82 28.57
N GLN A 118 2.25 33.09 28.97
CA GLN A 118 1.81 34.18 28.08
C GLN A 118 2.93 34.74 27.19
N ASN A 119 4.18 34.76 27.67
CA ASN A 119 5.33 35.27 26.92
C ASN A 119 6.28 34.13 26.53
N PRO A 120 6.12 33.50 25.35
CA PRO A 120 7.07 32.51 24.84
C PRO A 120 8.35 33.17 24.30
N GLN A 121 8.88 34.20 24.97
CA GLN A 121 10.01 35.00 24.47
C GLN A 121 11.35 34.25 24.44
N GLU A 122 11.40 32.98 24.87
CA GLU A 122 12.60 32.12 24.77
C GLU A 122 12.31 30.70 24.26
N GLY A 123 11.10 30.42 23.77
CA GLY A 123 10.72 29.10 23.28
C GLY A 123 10.49 29.13 21.79
N LYS A 124 11.28 28.36 21.03
CA LYS A 124 11.10 28.07 19.60
C LYS A 124 9.63 28.18 19.20
N ARG A 125 9.32 29.09 18.27
CA ARG A 125 8.00 29.24 17.63
C ARG A 125 7.35 27.87 17.57
N THR A 126 6.23 27.68 18.27
CA THR A 126 5.41 26.48 18.12
C THR A 126 4.81 26.54 16.73
N LEU A 127 5.59 26.17 15.72
CA LEU A 127 5.11 25.95 14.37
C LEU A 127 3.91 25.03 14.51
N LYS A 128 2.79 25.43 13.93
CA LYS A 128 1.57 24.63 14.00
C LYS A 128 1.90 23.25 13.43
N LEU A 129 1.31 22.20 13.99
CA LEU A 129 1.50 20.84 13.47
C LEU A 129 1.19 20.74 11.98
N SER A 130 0.25 21.56 11.48
CA SER A 130 -0.04 21.72 10.05
C SER A 130 1.20 22.09 9.23
N ASP A 131 1.99 23.04 9.71
CA ASP A 131 3.14 23.59 9.00
C ASP A 131 4.28 22.58 9.01
N ILE A 132 4.48 21.87 10.12
CA ILE A 132 5.44 20.77 10.25
C ILE A 132 5.07 19.61 9.33
N ILE A 133 3.78 19.25 9.23
CA ILE A 133 3.32 18.17 8.35
C ILE A 133 3.50 18.56 6.89
N LEU A 134 3.17 19.78 6.51
CA LEU A 134 3.39 20.30 5.15
C LEU A 134 4.87 20.29 4.77
N GLU A 135 5.74 20.76 5.67
CA GLU A 135 7.19 20.72 5.49
C GLU A 135 7.69 19.27 5.33
N LYS A 136 7.22 18.34 6.16
CA LYS A 136 7.59 16.91 6.10
C LYS A 136 7.12 16.23 4.82
N ILE A 137 5.91 16.57 4.34
CA ILE A 137 5.37 16.04 3.10
C ILE A 137 6.20 16.55 1.93
N GLN A 138 6.54 17.84 1.92
CA GLN A 138 7.36 18.44 0.88
C GLN A 138 8.78 17.85 0.87
N GLU A 139 9.42 17.70 2.04
CA GLU A 139 10.72 17.04 2.21
C GLU A 139 10.68 15.62 1.64
N LYS A 140 9.67 14.82 2.01
CA LYS A 140 9.53 13.45 1.48
C LYS A 140 9.22 13.41 -0.02
N GLN A 141 8.43 14.35 -0.53
CA GLN A 141 8.17 14.44 -1.97
C GLN A 141 9.44 14.79 -2.73
N GLN A 142 10.27 15.70 -2.20
CA GLN A 142 11.55 16.06 -2.78
C GLN A 142 12.57 14.92 -2.69
N ASP A 143 12.60 14.17 -1.58
CA ASP A 143 13.42 12.96 -1.43
C ASP A 143 13.00 11.84 -2.38
N ILE A 144 11.69 11.65 -2.56
CA ILE A 144 11.16 10.68 -3.52
C ILE A 144 11.47 11.15 -4.94
N GLN A 145 11.34 12.45 -5.23
CA GLN A 145 11.70 13.00 -6.54
C GLN A 145 13.22 12.91 -6.78
N SER A 146 14.07 13.16 -5.79
CA SER A 146 15.51 13.03 -5.94
C SER A 146 15.90 11.57 -6.17
N LYS A 147 15.35 10.64 -5.39
CA LYS A 147 15.53 9.20 -5.58
C LYS A 147 14.91 8.68 -6.87
N LEU A 148 13.81 9.24 -7.35
CA LEU A 148 13.24 8.89 -8.66
C LEU A 148 14.01 9.52 -9.80
N THR A 149 14.63 10.69 -9.60
CA THR A 149 15.50 11.30 -10.62
C THR A 149 16.84 10.56 -10.68
N ASP A 150 17.33 10.05 -9.53
CA ASP A 150 18.62 9.33 -9.40
C ASP A 150 18.49 7.81 -9.66
N ASN A 151 17.35 7.18 -9.34
CA ASN A 151 17.10 5.74 -9.54
C ASN A 151 15.93 5.39 -10.49
N GLY A 152 15.10 6.36 -10.89
CA GLY A 152 13.84 6.12 -11.63
C GLY A 152 13.80 6.72 -13.03
N SER A 153 14.70 7.64 -13.35
CA SER A 153 15.17 7.72 -14.73
C SER A 153 15.96 6.44 -14.94
N LEU A 154 15.57 5.65 -15.92
CA LEU A 154 16.52 4.80 -16.62
C LEU A 154 17.71 5.70 -16.91
N ASN A 155 18.73 5.68 -16.05
CA ASN A 155 20.07 5.99 -16.48
C ASN A 155 20.29 4.93 -17.53
N ILE A 156 19.91 5.29 -18.75
CA ILE A 156 20.51 4.78 -19.95
C ILE A 156 21.95 5.23 -19.72
N GLU A 157 22.70 4.49 -18.90
CA GLU A 157 24.13 4.69 -18.75
C GLU A 157 24.62 4.69 -20.19
N ASP A 158 25.40 5.68 -20.57
CA ASP A 158 25.92 5.76 -21.93
C ASP A 158 26.75 4.48 -22.18
N ILE A 159 26.08 3.45 -22.70
CA ILE A 159 26.70 2.20 -23.08
C ILE A 159 27.65 2.56 -24.20
N ASP A 160 28.90 2.14 -24.06
CA ASP A 160 29.93 2.29 -25.07
C ASP A 160 29.33 1.98 -26.46
N PRO A 161 29.38 2.92 -27.42
CA PRO A 161 28.84 2.75 -28.76
C PRO A 161 29.23 1.41 -29.41
N ARG A 162 30.43 0.90 -29.12
CA ARG A 162 30.90 -0.39 -29.63
C ARG A 162 30.12 -1.58 -29.04
N VAL A 163 29.80 -1.52 -27.77
CA VAL A 163 29.02 -2.57 -27.09
C VAL A 163 27.59 -2.56 -27.60
N ARG A 164 27.02 -1.37 -27.81
CA ARG A 164 25.71 -1.20 -28.44
C ARG A 164 25.65 -1.88 -29.81
N GLU A 165 26.58 -1.56 -30.71
CA GLU A 165 26.63 -2.13 -32.06
C GLU A 165 26.77 -3.67 -32.03
N MET A 166 27.60 -4.20 -31.11
CA MET A 166 27.74 -5.65 -30.92
C MET A 166 26.41 -6.30 -30.51
N TYR A 167 25.67 -5.70 -29.57
CA TYR A 167 24.38 -6.24 -29.11
C TYR A 167 23.23 -6.01 -30.10
N GLU A 168 23.30 -4.97 -30.94
CA GLU A 168 22.45 -4.82 -32.13
C GLU A 168 22.67 -5.97 -33.13
N GLY A 169 23.92 -6.41 -33.32
CA GLY A 169 24.20 -7.63 -34.09
C GLY A 169 23.59 -8.89 -33.45
N VAL A 170 23.63 -9.01 -32.12
CA VAL A 170 23.01 -10.13 -31.39
C VAL A 170 21.48 -10.11 -31.54
N ARG A 171 20.85 -8.94 -31.49
CA ARG A 171 19.41 -8.75 -31.76
C ARG A 171 19.00 -9.36 -33.09
N ASP A 172 19.71 -9.04 -34.17
CA ASP A 172 19.37 -9.54 -35.50
C ASP A 172 19.54 -11.06 -35.63
N VAL A 173 20.54 -11.63 -34.93
CA VAL A 173 20.70 -13.08 -34.82
C VAL A 173 19.53 -13.69 -34.06
N MET A 174 19.11 -13.12 -32.93
CA MET A 174 18.02 -13.65 -32.11
C MET A 174 16.64 -13.56 -32.78
N LYS A 175 16.42 -12.57 -33.64
CA LYS A 175 15.23 -12.48 -34.50
C LYS A 175 15.10 -13.69 -35.44
N ARG A 176 16.23 -14.15 -36.01
CA ARG A 176 16.26 -15.21 -37.04
C ARG A 176 16.63 -16.59 -36.49
N TYR A 177 17.01 -16.67 -35.22
CA TYR A 177 17.52 -17.87 -34.59
C TYR A 177 16.46 -18.98 -34.57
N ARG A 178 16.84 -20.20 -34.98
CA ARG A 178 15.96 -21.38 -34.96
C ARG A 178 16.57 -22.57 -34.23
N SER A 179 17.84 -22.84 -34.48
CA SER A 179 18.58 -23.96 -33.91
C SER A 179 20.08 -23.65 -33.88
N GLY A 180 20.84 -24.42 -33.11
CA GLY A 180 22.30 -24.31 -33.03
C GLY A 180 22.79 -23.72 -31.71
N LYS A 181 23.96 -23.08 -31.76
CA LYS A 181 24.59 -22.44 -30.59
C LYS A 181 24.16 -20.98 -30.51
N VAL A 182 23.73 -20.55 -29.33
CA VAL A 182 23.42 -19.15 -29.04
C VAL A 182 24.72 -18.33 -28.91
N PRO A 183 24.78 -17.08 -29.40
CA PRO A 183 25.97 -16.23 -29.29
C PRO A 183 26.52 -16.13 -27.86
N LYS A 184 27.85 -16.17 -27.71
CA LYS A 184 28.51 -16.08 -26.40
C LYS A 184 28.20 -14.76 -25.70
N ALA A 185 28.11 -13.66 -26.45
CA ALA A 185 27.73 -12.35 -25.94
C ALA A 185 26.35 -12.34 -25.26
N PHE A 186 25.42 -13.19 -25.72
CA PHE A 186 24.11 -13.34 -25.09
C PHE A 186 24.19 -14.12 -23.76
N LYS A 187 25.03 -15.15 -23.69
CA LYS A 187 25.20 -15.98 -22.49
C LYS A 187 25.83 -15.25 -21.30
N ILE A 188 26.60 -14.18 -21.55
CA ILE A 188 27.23 -13.41 -20.49
C ILE A 188 26.28 -12.37 -19.87
N ILE A 189 25.15 -12.05 -20.52
CA ILE A 189 24.20 -11.01 -20.07
C ILE A 189 23.81 -11.18 -18.60
N PRO A 190 23.43 -12.37 -18.09
CA PRO A 190 23.02 -12.53 -16.69
C PRO A 190 24.11 -12.22 -15.65
N ARG A 191 25.38 -12.12 -16.06
CA ARG A 191 26.51 -11.82 -15.17
C ARG A 191 26.89 -10.34 -15.19
N LEU A 192 26.30 -9.54 -16.09
CA LEU A 192 26.60 -8.12 -16.22
C LEU A 192 25.87 -7.32 -15.14
N ARG A 193 26.49 -6.22 -14.69
CA ARG A 193 25.86 -5.31 -13.71
C ARG A 193 24.70 -4.52 -14.31
N ASN A 194 24.84 -4.14 -15.58
CA ASN A 194 23.87 -3.41 -16.40
C ASN A 194 23.11 -4.35 -17.35
N TRP A 195 22.80 -5.57 -16.91
CA TRP A 195 22.18 -6.61 -17.75
C TRP A 195 20.82 -6.21 -18.33
N GLU A 196 20.02 -5.43 -17.59
CA GLU A 196 18.70 -4.96 -18.03
C GLU A 196 18.80 -4.06 -19.27
N GLN A 197 19.75 -3.13 -19.26
CA GLN A 197 19.95 -2.20 -20.36
C GLN A 197 20.51 -2.89 -21.61
N ILE A 198 21.45 -3.81 -21.42
CA ILE A 198 21.98 -4.65 -22.49
C ILE A 198 20.88 -5.54 -23.08
N LEU A 199 20.05 -6.14 -22.23
CA LEU A 199 18.91 -6.95 -22.65
C LEU A 199 17.89 -6.10 -23.43
N PHE A 200 17.66 -4.85 -23.03
CA PHE A 200 16.75 -3.95 -23.74
C PHE A 200 17.21 -3.66 -25.18
N ILE A 201 18.50 -3.44 -25.41
CA ILE A 201 19.09 -3.25 -26.76
C ILE A 201 18.81 -4.47 -27.64
N THR A 202 18.82 -5.67 -27.07
CA THR A 202 18.56 -6.89 -27.84
C THR A 202 17.10 -7.08 -28.27
N GLU A 203 16.18 -6.20 -27.87
CA GLU A 203 14.75 -6.20 -28.20
C GLU A 203 14.08 -7.59 -28.00
N PRO A 204 13.90 -8.05 -26.75
CA PRO A 204 13.37 -9.39 -26.47
C PRO A 204 11.96 -9.62 -27.02
N HIS A 205 11.17 -8.56 -27.23
CA HIS A 205 9.85 -8.62 -27.84
C HIS A 205 9.86 -9.10 -29.30
N ASN A 206 10.98 -8.93 -30.01
CA ASN A 206 11.14 -9.31 -31.40
C ASN A 206 11.86 -10.66 -31.59
N TRP A 207 12.18 -11.37 -30.52
CA TRP A 207 12.88 -12.65 -30.61
C TRP A 207 12.00 -13.76 -31.16
N SER A 208 12.63 -14.70 -31.86
CA SER A 208 11.94 -15.93 -32.25
C SER A 208 11.56 -16.75 -31.02
N ALA A 209 10.50 -17.56 -31.11
CA ALA A 209 10.09 -18.44 -30.02
C ALA A 209 11.21 -19.41 -29.56
N ALA A 210 12.07 -19.84 -30.50
CA ALA A 210 13.22 -20.68 -30.19
C ALA A 210 14.31 -19.91 -29.42
N ALA A 211 14.52 -18.64 -29.74
CA ALA A 211 15.46 -17.76 -29.05
C ALA A 211 14.97 -17.44 -27.63
N MET A 212 13.67 -17.13 -27.47
CA MET A 212 13.02 -16.96 -26.17
C MET A 212 13.22 -18.18 -25.26
N PHE A 213 12.98 -19.39 -25.78
CA PHE A 213 13.18 -20.63 -25.02
C PHE A 213 14.64 -20.81 -24.57
N GLN A 214 15.61 -20.51 -25.42
CA GLN A 214 17.03 -20.60 -25.01
C GLN A 214 17.42 -19.47 -24.05
N GLY A 215 16.79 -18.30 -24.14
CA GLY A 215 16.96 -17.19 -23.20
C GLY A 215 16.53 -17.54 -21.79
N THR A 216 15.45 -18.32 -21.65
CA THR A 216 14.95 -18.78 -20.35
C THR A 216 15.61 -20.07 -19.87
N ARG A 217 16.37 -20.75 -20.73
CA ARG A 217 17.04 -22.02 -20.45
C ARG A 217 18.56 -21.80 -20.46
N GLN A 218 19.04 -21.02 -19.49
CA GLN A 218 20.47 -20.81 -19.23
C GLN A 218 20.88 -21.54 -17.96
#